data_AF-A0A7V0XH01-F1
#
_entry.id   AF-A0A7V0XH01-F1
#
_cell.length_a   1.000
_cell.length_b   1.000
_cell.length_c   1.000
_cell.angle_alpha   90.00
_cell.angle_beta   90.00
_cell.angle_gamma   90.00
#
_symmetry.space_group_name_H-M   'P 1'
#
loop_
_entity.id
_entity.type
_entity.pdbx_description
1 polymer ?
#
loop_
_entity_poly.entity_id
_entity_poly.type
_entity_poly.pdbx_seq_one_letter_code
_entity_poly.pdbx_strand_id
1 'polypeptide(L)'
;MFDSKQISSGAGWQFGGQFTWNLNTRVGLNLALDYDHMYLQQDTVLLEWDWAYWDQRYIDWLLMGASAQEVDSLSRLLEYWRADSSFHGVFEPHQWVQEYRFAAGIQLRQPITEKLLFYTDLNVGFDRYQRRLKMVEDWMKIFKWSWDSTSYANGDYEENKMEVYQTLSDLHRENPEIYHLSYNDSTKVYSFRYDYYRSVTHFAPNRSGIRYFAAPQLGMRYAINESVDLDLAYNTVFYLQGSFAEKLDDFFKSGSGEKWFPMRGKQQFKLGLTFKY
;
A
#
# COMPACT_ATOMS: atom_id res chain seq x y z
N MET A 1 -21.91 -1.03 6.13
CA MET A 1 -20.62 -1.69 6.49
C MET A 1 -19.93 -1.99 5.17
N PHE A 2 -18.98 -1.15 4.75
CA PHE A 2 -18.35 -1.30 3.43
C PHE A 2 -17.32 -2.43 3.47
N ASP A 3 -17.59 -3.50 2.72
CA ASP A 3 -16.76 -4.70 2.53
C ASP A 3 -15.53 -4.42 1.62
N SER A 4 -14.91 -3.26 1.80
CA SER A 4 -14.01 -2.64 0.80
C SER A 4 -12.52 -2.75 1.11
N LYS A 5 -12.09 -3.64 2.02
CA LYS A 5 -10.69 -3.74 2.49
C LYS A 5 -9.84 -4.80 1.77
N GLN A 6 -10.14 -5.11 0.51
CA GLN A 6 -9.42 -6.15 -0.22
C GLN A 6 -8.39 -5.54 -1.16
N ILE A 7 -7.23 -6.18 -1.25
CA ILE A 7 -6.20 -5.80 -2.23
C ILE A 7 -6.75 -5.87 -3.66
N SER A 8 -6.39 -4.90 -4.50
CA SER A 8 -6.68 -4.92 -5.94
C SER A 8 -5.63 -5.73 -6.69
N SER A 9 -4.37 -5.64 -6.27
CA SER A 9 -3.28 -6.47 -6.80
C SER A 9 -2.12 -6.58 -5.79
N GLY A 10 -1.21 -7.53 -6.03
CA GLY A 10 0.00 -7.66 -5.25
C GLY A 10 1.04 -8.52 -5.97
N ALA A 11 2.32 -8.20 -5.76
CA ALA A 11 3.42 -8.94 -6.34
C ALA A 11 4.59 -8.99 -5.34
N GLY A 12 5.39 -10.03 -5.42
CA GLY A 12 6.46 -10.24 -4.46
C GLY A 12 7.35 -11.40 -4.82
N TRP A 13 8.23 -11.72 -3.89
CA TRP A 13 9.14 -12.85 -3.99
C TRP A 13 9.12 -13.65 -2.69
N GLN A 14 9.48 -14.92 -2.82
CA GLN A 14 9.57 -15.87 -1.73
C GLN A 14 10.96 -16.49 -1.73
N PHE A 15 11.50 -16.74 -0.56
CA PHE A 15 12.59 -17.69 -0.39
C PHE A 15 12.27 -18.65 0.75
N GLY A 16 12.76 -19.87 0.67
CA GLY A 16 12.48 -20.85 1.70
C GLY A 16 13.17 -22.17 1.46
N GLY A 17 12.92 -23.09 2.37
CA GLY A 17 13.42 -24.45 2.31
C GLY A 17 12.34 -25.43 2.74
N GLN A 18 12.34 -26.58 2.09
CA GLN A 18 11.44 -27.69 2.42
C GLN A 18 12.27 -28.94 2.69
N PHE A 19 12.03 -29.55 3.84
CA PHE A 19 12.48 -30.90 4.15
C PHE A 19 11.36 -31.88 3.82
N THR A 20 11.69 -32.99 3.14
CA THR A 20 10.70 -34.03 2.80
C THR A 20 11.19 -35.39 3.27
N TRP A 21 10.43 -36.00 4.18
CA TRP A 21 10.63 -37.37 4.62
C TRP A 21 9.81 -38.32 3.74
N ASN A 22 10.47 -39.22 3.02
CA ASN A 22 9.81 -40.23 2.22
C ASN A 22 9.30 -41.38 3.08
N LEU A 23 7.98 -41.50 3.26
CA LEU A 23 7.38 -42.64 3.96
C LEU A 23 7.41 -43.90 3.10
N ASN A 24 7.21 -43.73 1.79
CA ASN A 24 7.39 -44.76 0.77
C ASN A 24 7.74 -44.11 -0.58
N THR A 25 7.64 -44.85 -1.68
CA THR A 25 7.95 -44.36 -3.03
C THR A 25 6.96 -43.33 -3.57
N ARG A 26 5.73 -43.27 -3.03
CA ARG A 26 4.65 -42.39 -3.48
C ARG A 26 4.28 -41.30 -2.47
N VAL A 27 4.49 -41.52 -1.18
CA VAL A 27 4.02 -40.63 -0.11
C VAL A 27 5.21 -40.07 0.65
N GLY A 28 5.24 -38.75 0.84
CA GLY A 28 6.20 -38.07 1.68
C GLY A 28 5.51 -37.14 2.68
N LEU A 29 6.15 -36.90 3.81
CA LEU A 29 5.80 -35.81 4.73
C LEU A 29 6.71 -34.64 4.45
N ASN A 30 6.17 -33.43 4.39
CA ASN A 30 6.97 -32.23 4.18
C ASN A 30 6.88 -31.29 5.38
N LEU A 31 7.98 -30.58 5.62
CA LEU A 31 8.08 -29.48 6.55
C LEU A 31 8.74 -28.33 5.80
N ALA A 32 8.09 -27.18 5.74
CA ALA A 32 8.59 -26.02 5.01
C ALA A 32 8.68 -24.79 5.92
N LEU A 33 9.73 -24.02 5.69
CA LEU A 33 9.93 -22.69 6.25
C LEU A 33 10.17 -21.72 5.10
N ASP A 34 9.29 -20.75 4.96
CA ASP A 34 9.37 -19.75 3.91
C ASP A 34 9.34 -18.33 4.49
N TYR A 35 9.94 -17.40 3.75
CA TYR A 35 9.78 -15.97 3.92
C TYR A 35 9.24 -15.36 2.64
N ASP A 36 8.14 -14.63 2.77
CA ASP A 36 7.50 -13.91 1.68
C ASP A 36 7.67 -12.40 1.87
N HIS A 37 8.02 -11.69 0.80
CA HIS A 37 7.98 -10.23 0.75
C HIS A 37 7.14 -9.78 -0.42
N MET A 38 6.08 -9.01 -0.15
CA MET A 38 5.09 -8.61 -1.14
C MET A 38 4.81 -7.11 -1.06
N TYR A 39 4.70 -6.49 -2.22
CA TYR A 39 4.09 -5.18 -2.41
C TYR A 39 2.61 -5.35 -2.71
N LEU A 40 1.76 -4.52 -2.09
CA LEU A 40 0.31 -4.57 -2.25
C LEU A 40 -0.22 -3.25 -2.81
N GLN A 41 -1.20 -3.36 -3.70
CA GLN A 41 -2.04 -2.26 -4.13
C GLN A 41 -3.45 -2.46 -3.58
N GLN A 42 -4.02 -1.38 -3.05
CA GLN A 42 -5.38 -1.38 -2.52
C GLN A 42 -5.95 0.03 -2.67
N ASP A 43 -7.00 0.13 -3.48
CA ASP A 43 -7.60 1.41 -3.88
C ASP A 43 -8.25 2.14 -2.69
N THR A 44 -8.55 1.42 -1.62
CA THR A 44 -9.27 1.91 -0.43
C THR A 44 -8.40 1.97 0.81
N VAL A 45 -7.08 1.87 0.67
CA VAL A 45 -6.15 1.85 1.81
C VAL A 45 -6.26 3.07 2.72
N LEU A 46 -6.63 4.24 2.19
CA LEU A 46 -6.91 5.45 2.96
C LEU A 46 -8.03 5.24 3.99
N LEU A 47 -9.02 4.39 3.69
CA LEU A 47 -10.11 4.05 4.63
C LEU A 47 -9.63 3.20 5.81
N GLU A 48 -8.47 2.56 5.70
CA GLU A 48 -7.87 1.83 6.81
C GLU A 48 -7.04 2.72 7.73
N TRP A 49 -6.76 3.96 7.32
CA TRP A 49 -5.96 4.87 8.13
C TRP A 49 -6.79 5.38 9.31
N ASP A 50 -6.18 5.49 10.49
CA ASP A 50 -6.84 6.04 11.67
C ASP A 50 -6.97 7.56 11.52
N TRP A 51 -8.14 8.01 11.05
CA TRP A 51 -8.42 9.42 10.80
C TRP A 51 -8.45 10.26 12.07
N ALA A 52 -8.70 9.67 13.25
CA ALA A 52 -8.64 10.42 14.51
C ALA A 52 -7.21 10.88 14.84
N TYR A 53 -6.21 10.10 14.43
CA TYR A 53 -4.80 10.50 14.51
C TYR A 53 -4.46 11.65 13.54
N TRP A 54 -5.11 11.70 12.38
CA TRP A 54 -4.98 12.80 11.42
C TRP A 54 -5.64 14.08 11.91
N ASP A 55 -6.87 13.95 12.44
CA ASP A 55 -7.68 15.04 12.97
C ASP A 55 -6.97 15.82 14.07
N GLN A 56 -6.34 15.10 15.00
CA GLN A 56 -5.66 15.72 16.14
C GLN A 56 -4.29 16.32 15.81
N ARG A 57 -3.63 15.93 14.71
CA ARG A 57 -2.25 16.35 14.42
C ARG A 57 -2.09 17.27 13.21
N TYR A 58 -3.04 17.25 12.27
CA TYR A 58 -2.82 17.85 10.95
C TYR A 58 -4.02 18.59 10.37
N ILE A 59 -5.26 18.28 10.78
CA ILE A 59 -6.47 18.86 10.16
C ILE A 59 -6.56 20.38 10.30
N ASP A 60 -6.05 20.97 11.38
CA ASP A 60 -6.05 22.43 11.54
C ASP A 60 -5.23 23.16 10.46
N TRP A 61 -4.10 22.59 10.03
CA TRP A 61 -3.24 23.20 8.99
C TRP A 61 -3.60 22.72 7.58
N LEU A 62 -3.95 21.44 7.41
CA LEU A 62 -4.20 20.82 6.10
C LEU A 62 -5.62 21.04 5.57
N LEU A 63 -6.62 21.10 6.45
CA LEU A 63 -8.02 21.13 6.05
C LEU A 63 -8.74 22.43 6.39
N MET A 64 -8.19 23.31 7.24
CA MET A 64 -8.81 24.60 7.62
C MET A 64 -10.34 24.52 7.79
N GLY A 65 -10.82 23.46 8.47
CA GLY A 65 -12.24 23.19 8.69
C GLY A 65 -13.01 22.43 7.59
N ALA A 66 -12.37 21.64 6.73
CA ALA A 66 -13.09 20.75 5.80
C ALA A 66 -13.87 19.65 6.56
N SER A 67 -15.07 19.36 6.10
CA SER A 67 -15.97 18.35 6.68
C SER A 67 -15.53 16.93 6.30
N ALA A 68 -15.91 15.94 7.12
CA ALA A 68 -15.61 14.52 6.86
C ALA A 68 -16.08 14.04 5.46
N GLN A 69 -17.15 14.63 4.93
CA GLN A 69 -17.72 14.29 3.62
C GLN A 69 -16.87 14.81 2.45
N GLU A 70 -16.18 15.93 2.63
CA GLU A 70 -15.20 16.47 1.67
C GLU A 70 -13.89 15.68 1.70
N VAL A 71 -13.53 15.11 2.85
CA VAL A 71 -12.37 14.21 2.96
C VAL A 71 -12.62 12.87 2.28
N ASP A 72 -13.84 12.33 2.41
CA ASP A 72 -14.26 11.12 1.70
C ASP A 72 -14.20 11.29 0.17
N SER A 73 -14.53 12.47 -0.37
CA SER A 73 -14.38 12.75 -1.81
C SER A 73 -12.91 12.93 -2.22
N LEU A 74 -12.06 13.51 -1.35
CA LEU A 74 -10.62 13.63 -1.58
C LEU A 74 -9.92 12.28 -1.72
N SER A 75 -10.32 11.29 -0.93
CA SER A 75 -9.80 9.92 -1.04
C SER A 75 -10.05 9.29 -2.42
N ARG A 76 -11.02 9.82 -3.18
CA ARG A 76 -11.41 9.32 -4.51
C ARG A 76 -10.91 10.20 -5.66
N LEU A 77 -10.79 11.51 -5.45
CA LEU A 77 -10.49 12.49 -6.49
C LEU A 77 -9.07 13.04 -6.42
N LEU A 78 -8.38 12.90 -5.29
CA LEU A 78 -7.02 13.42 -5.06
C LEU A 78 -6.90 14.95 -5.28
N GLU A 79 -8.01 15.72 -5.26
CA GLU A 79 -8.02 17.16 -5.52
C GLU A 79 -9.09 17.91 -4.68
N TYR A 80 -8.75 19.11 -4.15
CA TYR A 80 -9.65 19.99 -3.37
C TYR A 80 -9.63 21.46 -3.89
N TRP A 81 -10.79 22.12 -3.90
CA TRP A 81 -10.92 23.49 -4.41
C TRP A 81 -11.61 24.43 -3.40
N ARG A 82 -11.01 25.60 -3.11
CA ARG A 82 -11.65 26.75 -2.43
C ARG A 82 -11.55 28.02 -3.30
N ALA A 83 -12.36 29.02 -2.98
CA ALA A 83 -12.56 30.21 -3.84
C ALA A 83 -11.33 31.15 -3.91
N ASP A 84 -10.48 31.17 -2.89
CA ASP A 84 -9.31 32.06 -2.76
C ASP A 84 -7.96 31.33 -2.94
N SER A 85 -8.00 29.99 -2.97
CA SER A 85 -6.84 29.12 -3.08
C SER A 85 -7.24 27.74 -3.59
N SER A 86 -6.45 27.15 -4.48
CA SER A 86 -6.62 25.75 -4.87
C SER A 86 -5.59 24.86 -4.21
N PHE A 87 -6.02 23.68 -3.78
CA PHE A 87 -5.21 22.72 -3.04
C PHE A 87 -5.18 21.41 -3.82
N HIS A 88 -3.98 21.02 -4.23
CA HIS A 88 -3.79 19.73 -4.88
C HIS A 88 -2.98 18.86 -3.91
N GLY A 89 -3.51 17.68 -3.60
CA GLY A 89 -2.90 16.73 -2.68
C GLY A 89 -2.88 15.37 -3.33
N VAL A 90 -1.73 14.92 -3.82
CA VAL A 90 -1.58 13.57 -4.36
C VAL A 90 -1.20 12.64 -3.22
N PHE A 91 -2.01 11.61 -2.99
CA PHE A 91 -1.79 10.59 -1.97
C PHE A 91 -1.27 9.32 -2.63
N GLU A 92 -0.04 8.93 -2.28
CA GLU A 92 0.61 7.72 -2.79
C GLU A 92 0.80 6.70 -1.65
N PRO A 93 -0.17 5.80 -1.46
CA PRO A 93 -0.04 4.74 -0.48
C PRO A 93 0.86 3.63 -1.00
N HIS A 94 1.88 3.30 -0.20
CA HIS A 94 2.75 2.17 -0.42
C HIS A 94 2.57 1.14 0.70
N GLN A 95 2.33 -0.11 0.30
CA GLN A 95 2.07 -1.18 1.25
C GLN A 95 2.97 -2.36 1.02
N TRP A 96 3.47 -2.91 2.13
CA TRP A 96 4.37 -4.04 2.11
C TRP A 96 3.90 -5.04 3.14
N VAL A 97 3.92 -6.32 2.77
CA VAL A 97 3.67 -7.43 3.69
C VAL A 97 4.90 -8.33 3.69
N GLN A 98 5.33 -8.66 4.89
CA GLN A 98 6.37 -9.64 5.16
C GLN A 98 5.72 -10.80 5.90
N GLU A 99 5.98 -12.05 5.48
CA GLU A 99 5.43 -13.24 6.13
C GLU A 99 6.55 -14.23 6.43
N TYR A 100 6.53 -14.80 7.63
CA TYR A 100 7.29 -15.99 7.98
C TYR A 100 6.31 -17.16 8.06
N ARG A 101 6.46 -18.10 7.15
CA ARG A 101 5.56 -19.24 6.96
C ARG A 101 6.17 -20.50 7.52
N PHE A 102 5.40 -21.19 8.35
CA PHE A 102 5.68 -22.54 8.79
C PHE A 102 4.60 -23.47 8.26
N ALA A 103 4.99 -24.48 7.49
CA ALA A 103 4.06 -25.42 6.89
C ALA A 103 4.45 -26.87 7.17
N ALA A 104 3.45 -27.72 7.34
CA ALA A 104 3.59 -29.16 7.36
C ALA A 104 2.53 -29.79 6.46
N GLY A 105 2.83 -30.92 5.86
CA GLY A 105 1.94 -31.48 4.86
C GLY A 105 2.35 -32.83 4.32
N ILE A 106 1.58 -33.26 3.33
CA ILE A 106 1.74 -34.55 2.68
C ILE A 106 1.99 -34.30 1.19
N GLN A 107 2.98 -35.00 0.66
CA GLN A 107 3.35 -35.02 -0.75
C GLN A 107 2.99 -36.38 -1.36
N LEU A 108 2.28 -36.36 -2.48
CA LEU A 108 1.98 -37.51 -3.31
C LEU A 108 2.77 -37.42 -4.61
N ARG A 109 3.44 -38.50 -4.99
CA ARG A 109 4.41 -38.57 -6.08
C ARG A 109 4.01 -39.62 -7.10
N GLN A 110 4.11 -39.24 -8.37
CA GLN A 110 3.84 -40.08 -9.51
C GLN A 110 5.04 -40.02 -10.47
N PRO A 111 5.87 -41.08 -10.52
CA PRO A 111 6.95 -41.15 -11.51
C PRO A 111 6.34 -41.23 -12.91
N ILE A 112 6.78 -40.36 -13.81
CA ILE A 112 6.38 -40.35 -15.22
C ILE A 112 7.45 -41.06 -16.06
N THR A 113 8.71 -40.76 -15.77
CA THR A 113 9.89 -41.44 -16.34
C THR A 113 10.93 -41.66 -15.23
N GLU A 114 12.07 -42.27 -15.56
CA GLU A 114 13.19 -42.43 -14.60
C GLU A 114 13.74 -41.09 -14.10
N LYS A 115 13.65 -40.02 -14.90
CA LYS A 115 14.18 -38.70 -14.55
C LYS A 115 13.10 -37.68 -14.21
N LEU A 116 11.84 -37.93 -14.54
CA LEU A 116 10.74 -36.97 -14.38
C LEU A 116 9.68 -37.51 -13.43
N LEU A 117 9.38 -36.72 -12.40
CA LEU A 117 8.38 -37.03 -11.39
C LEU A 117 7.37 -35.89 -11.30
N PHE A 118 6.10 -36.22 -11.32
CA PHE A 118 5.02 -35.29 -10.99
C PHE A 118 4.67 -35.44 -9.50
N TYR A 119 4.36 -34.34 -8.83
CA TYR A 119 3.92 -34.39 -7.45
C TYR A 119 2.79 -33.40 -7.16
N THR A 120 2.00 -33.74 -6.15
CA THR A 120 1.00 -32.85 -5.55
C THR A 120 1.18 -32.85 -4.04
N ASP A 121 1.16 -31.66 -3.45
CA ASP A 121 1.25 -31.50 -2.00
C ASP A 121 0.00 -30.82 -1.46
N LEU A 122 -0.36 -31.18 -0.24
CA LEU A 122 -1.28 -30.40 0.57
C LEU A 122 -0.56 -30.00 1.86
N ASN A 123 -0.26 -28.70 1.95
CA ASN A 123 0.41 -28.11 3.11
C ASN A 123 -0.60 -27.33 3.95
N VAL A 124 -0.50 -27.43 5.26
CA VAL A 124 -1.24 -26.61 6.21
C VAL A 124 -0.26 -25.98 7.19
N GLY A 125 -0.58 -24.81 7.69
CA GLY A 125 0.37 -24.09 8.51
C GLY A 125 -0.12 -22.76 9.03
N PHE A 126 0.84 -21.98 9.52
CA PHE A 126 0.60 -20.62 9.95
C PHE A 126 1.67 -19.67 9.41
N ASP A 127 1.24 -18.43 9.15
CA ASP A 127 2.06 -17.32 8.72
C ASP A 127 2.07 -16.28 9.84
N ARG A 128 3.27 -15.90 10.31
CA ARG A 128 3.43 -14.67 11.09
C ARG A 128 3.72 -13.54 10.11
N TYR A 129 2.82 -12.56 10.06
CA TYR A 129 2.95 -11.46 9.12
C TYR A 129 3.22 -10.12 9.81
N GLN A 130 3.88 -9.24 9.06
CA GLN A 130 4.02 -7.82 9.37
C GLN A 130 3.66 -7.01 8.12
N ARG A 131 2.60 -6.19 8.23
CA ARG A 131 2.16 -5.23 7.22
C ARG A 131 2.64 -3.83 7.61
N ARG A 132 3.25 -3.14 6.65
CA ARG A 132 3.69 -1.76 6.76
C ARG A 132 2.92 -0.93 5.73
N LEU A 133 2.41 0.22 6.17
CA LEU A 133 1.78 1.19 5.30
C LEU A 133 2.56 2.51 5.40
N LYS A 134 2.98 3.00 4.24
CA LYS A 134 3.61 4.31 4.07
C LYS A 134 2.68 5.15 3.20
N MET A 135 2.49 6.41 3.56
CA MET A 135 1.85 7.40 2.70
C MET A 135 2.91 8.42 2.31
N VAL A 136 2.99 8.71 1.02
CA VAL A 136 3.66 9.92 0.53
C VAL A 136 2.57 10.88 0.07
N GLU A 137 2.71 12.13 0.46
CA GLU A 137 1.74 13.17 0.15
C GLU A 137 2.46 14.34 -0.48
N ASP A 138 2.05 14.70 -1.68
CA ASP A 138 2.56 15.88 -2.36
C ASP A 138 1.48 16.94 -2.41
N TRP A 139 1.72 18.02 -1.66
CA TRP A 139 0.81 19.14 -1.51
C TRP A 139 1.27 20.31 -2.37
N MET A 140 0.35 20.89 -3.12
CA MET A 140 0.51 22.17 -3.80
C MET A 140 -0.61 23.11 -3.38
N LYS A 141 -0.24 24.25 -2.80
CA LYS A 141 -1.17 25.34 -2.53
C LYS A 141 -0.94 26.47 -3.53
N ILE A 142 -1.97 26.80 -4.28
CA ILE A 142 -1.95 27.91 -5.22
C ILE A 142 -2.63 29.09 -4.55
N PHE A 143 -1.88 30.15 -4.33
CA PHE A 143 -2.43 31.41 -3.84
C PHE A 143 -2.80 32.28 -5.02
N LYS A 144 -4.01 32.84 -5.01
CA LYS A 144 -4.45 33.82 -5.99
C LYS A 144 -4.83 35.09 -5.27
N TRP A 145 -4.19 36.18 -5.63
CA TRP A 145 -4.57 37.50 -5.17
C TRP A 145 -4.81 38.39 -6.38
N SER A 146 -5.90 39.13 -6.37
CA SER A 146 -6.25 40.04 -7.45
C SER A 146 -6.63 41.39 -6.90
N TRP A 147 -6.17 42.44 -7.56
CA TRP A 147 -6.45 43.81 -7.16
C TRP A 147 -6.83 44.66 -8.36
N ASP A 148 -8.00 45.27 -8.26
CA ASP A 148 -8.51 46.23 -9.21
C ASP A 148 -7.83 47.58 -8.99
N SER A 149 -7.02 47.99 -9.96
CA SER A 149 -6.31 49.27 -9.89
C SER A 149 -7.23 50.48 -10.07
N THR A 150 -8.49 50.32 -10.50
CA THR A 150 -9.47 51.41 -10.55
C THR A 150 -9.97 51.82 -9.17
N SER A 151 -9.93 50.92 -8.17
CA SER A 151 -10.25 51.24 -6.77
C SER A 151 -9.31 52.32 -6.21
N TYR A 152 -8.05 52.31 -6.66
CA TYR A 152 -7.06 53.35 -6.32
C TYR A 152 -7.38 54.70 -6.98
N ALA A 153 -7.82 54.68 -8.23
CA ALA A 153 -8.18 55.89 -8.98
C ALA A 153 -9.44 56.58 -8.42
N ASN A 154 -10.34 55.81 -7.79
CA ASN A 154 -11.61 56.30 -7.26
C ASN A 154 -11.56 56.69 -5.77
N GLY A 155 -10.43 56.52 -5.09
CA GLY A 155 -10.28 56.87 -3.67
C GLY A 155 -10.85 55.87 -2.66
N ASP A 156 -11.35 54.72 -3.12
CA ASP A 156 -11.86 53.61 -2.29
C ASP A 156 -10.70 52.71 -1.82
N TYR A 157 -9.78 53.33 -1.09
CA TYR A 157 -8.50 52.75 -0.75
C TYR A 157 -8.55 51.88 0.51
N GLU A 158 -8.22 50.60 0.37
CA GLU A 158 -7.87 49.74 1.50
C GLU A 158 -6.34 49.69 1.64
N GLU A 159 -5.81 50.36 2.67
CA GLU A 159 -4.36 50.47 2.94
C GLU A 159 -3.64 49.12 2.98
N ASN A 160 -4.32 48.11 3.53
CA ASN A 160 -3.84 46.73 3.59
C ASN A 160 -3.64 46.10 2.20
N LYS A 161 -4.38 46.50 1.16
CA LYS A 161 -4.26 45.90 -0.19
C LYS A 161 -3.04 46.41 -0.94
N MET A 162 -2.63 47.66 -0.72
CA MET A 162 -1.40 48.20 -1.34
C MET A 162 -0.13 47.64 -0.73
N GLU A 163 -0.09 47.49 0.59
CA GLU A 163 1.06 46.88 1.26
C GLU A 163 1.29 45.46 0.74
N VAL A 164 0.20 44.71 0.55
CA VAL A 164 0.23 43.38 -0.09
C VAL A 164 0.69 43.46 -1.55
N TYR A 165 0.19 44.41 -2.35
CA TYR A 165 0.63 44.61 -3.73
C TYR A 165 2.14 44.88 -3.83
N GLN A 166 2.66 45.79 -3.01
CA GLN A 166 4.07 46.17 -3.00
C GLN A 166 4.94 44.98 -2.62
N THR A 167 4.58 44.28 -1.53
CA THR A 167 5.27 43.07 -1.08
C THR A 167 5.32 42.00 -2.17
N LEU A 168 4.19 41.70 -2.81
CA LEU A 168 4.13 40.71 -3.88
C LEU A 168 4.89 41.15 -5.13
N SER A 169 4.91 42.45 -5.44
CA SER A 169 5.67 43.02 -6.56
C SER A 169 7.18 42.90 -6.34
N ASP A 170 7.65 43.12 -5.11
CA ASP A 170 9.04 42.95 -4.75
C ASP A 170 9.45 41.47 -4.79
N LEU A 171 8.61 40.56 -4.26
CA LEU A 171 8.82 39.11 -4.37
C LEU A 171 8.86 38.62 -5.82
N HIS A 172 8.00 39.15 -6.70
CA HIS A 172 8.05 38.88 -8.15
C HIS A 172 9.35 39.37 -8.78
N ARG A 173 9.83 40.56 -8.40
CA ARG A 173 11.09 41.11 -8.92
C ARG A 173 12.28 40.23 -8.54
N GLU A 174 12.26 39.66 -7.33
CA GLU A 174 13.30 38.76 -6.84
C GLU A 174 13.22 37.36 -7.46
N ASN A 175 12.02 36.80 -7.60
CA ASN A 175 11.79 35.42 -8.07
C ASN A 175 10.58 35.32 -9.01
N PRO A 176 10.70 35.78 -10.27
CA PRO A 176 9.57 35.88 -11.20
C PRO A 176 8.96 34.54 -11.64
N GLU A 177 9.73 33.45 -11.51
CA GLU A 177 9.32 32.08 -11.82
C GLU A 177 8.46 31.43 -10.71
N ILE A 178 8.50 31.98 -9.48
CA ILE A 178 7.74 31.47 -8.33
C ILE A 178 6.51 32.34 -8.09
N TYR A 179 6.68 33.65 -8.17
CA TYR A 179 5.61 34.64 -7.97
C TYR A 179 5.22 35.22 -9.31
N HIS A 180 4.22 34.65 -9.98
CA HIS A 180 3.77 35.13 -11.27
C HIS A 180 2.83 36.34 -11.10
N LEU A 181 3.20 37.47 -11.72
CA LEU A 181 2.36 38.66 -11.82
C LEU A 181 1.79 38.77 -13.23
N SER A 182 0.49 39.01 -13.33
CA SER A 182 -0.20 39.29 -14.59
C SER A 182 -1.09 40.53 -14.45
N TYR A 183 -1.29 41.25 -15.55
CA TYR A 183 -2.15 42.43 -15.60
C TYR A 183 -3.16 42.27 -16.73
N ASN A 184 -4.45 42.43 -16.41
CA ASN A 184 -5.52 42.47 -17.40
C ASN A 184 -5.91 43.92 -17.68
N ASP A 185 -5.57 44.40 -18.87
CA ASP A 185 -5.80 45.79 -19.27
C ASP A 185 -7.30 46.15 -19.45
N SER A 186 -8.14 45.16 -19.78
CA SER A 186 -9.58 45.36 -19.99
C SER A 186 -10.35 45.55 -18.67
N THR A 187 -9.93 44.85 -17.62
CA THR A 187 -10.54 44.95 -16.29
C THR A 187 -9.71 45.79 -15.33
N LYS A 188 -8.51 46.23 -15.75
CA LYS A 188 -7.54 46.97 -14.92
C LYS A 188 -7.15 46.22 -13.64
N VAL A 189 -7.13 44.88 -13.68
CA VAL A 189 -6.84 44.02 -12.53
C VAL A 189 -5.41 43.47 -12.60
N TYR A 190 -4.64 43.66 -11.53
CA TYR A 190 -3.41 42.91 -11.26
C TYR A 190 -3.76 41.57 -10.62
N SER A 191 -3.16 40.48 -11.07
CA SER A 191 -3.33 39.15 -10.50
C SER A 191 -1.98 38.52 -10.20
N PHE A 192 -1.77 38.16 -8.94
CA PHE A 192 -0.62 37.41 -8.46
C PHE A 192 -1.00 35.95 -8.24
N ARG A 193 -0.12 35.06 -8.70
CA ARG A 193 -0.18 33.63 -8.45
C ARG A 193 1.17 33.11 -7.99
N TYR A 194 1.20 32.37 -6.89
CA TYR A 194 2.36 31.57 -6.53
C TYR A 194 1.93 30.20 -6.01
N ASP A 195 2.76 29.21 -6.31
CA ASP A 195 2.51 27.81 -5.99
C ASP A 195 3.49 27.38 -4.88
N TYR A 196 2.96 26.95 -3.73
CA TYR A 196 3.76 26.44 -2.62
C TYR A 196 3.69 24.91 -2.58
N TYR A 197 4.83 24.25 -2.75
CA TYR A 197 4.94 22.79 -2.76
C TYR A 197 5.48 22.25 -1.44
N ARG A 198 4.86 21.17 -0.93
CA ARG A 198 5.34 20.45 0.25
C ARG A 198 5.11 18.96 0.09
N SER A 199 6.18 18.17 0.18
CA SER A 199 6.07 16.71 0.29
C SER A 199 6.14 16.28 1.75
N VAL A 200 5.23 15.40 2.18
CA VAL A 200 5.19 14.84 3.53
C VAL A 200 5.13 13.32 3.44
N THR A 201 5.95 12.63 4.24
CA THR A 201 5.94 11.18 4.32
C THR A 201 5.49 10.73 5.69
N HIS A 202 4.53 9.79 5.71
CA HIS A 202 3.97 9.22 6.93
C HIS A 202 4.05 7.70 6.93
N PHE A 203 4.14 7.13 8.13
CA PHE A 203 4.10 5.69 8.35
C PHE A 203 2.96 5.38 9.31
N ALA A 204 2.05 4.51 8.90
CA ALA A 204 1.08 3.96 9.84
C ALA A 204 1.80 3.05 10.84
N PRO A 205 1.25 2.86 12.06
CA PRO A 205 1.74 1.84 12.97
C PRO A 205 1.82 0.48 12.27
N ASN A 206 2.92 -0.24 12.50
CA ASN A 206 3.10 -1.58 11.96
C ASN A 206 1.95 -2.47 12.44
N ARG A 207 1.33 -3.18 11.52
CA ARG A 207 0.27 -4.14 11.82
C ARG A 207 0.86 -5.54 11.70
N SER A 208 0.74 -6.35 12.73
CA SER A 208 1.27 -7.71 12.72
C SER A 208 0.24 -8.68 13.27
N GLY A 209 0.34 -9.93 12.85
CA GLY A 209 -0.55 -10.98 13.34
C GLY A 209 -0.09 -12.36 12.89
N ILE A 210 -0.93 -13.34 13.21
CA ILE A 210 -0.80 -14.72 12.76
C ILE A 210 -2.00 -15.05 11.89
N ARG A 211 -1.80 -15.85 10.85
CA ARG A 211 -2.85 -16.38 9.98
C ARG A 211 -2.62 -17.86 9.76
N TYR A 212 -3.70 -18.61 9.63
CA TYR A 212 -3.63 -20.03 9.26
C TYR A 212 -3.94 -20.18 7.77
N PHE A 213 -3.33 -21.15 7.12
CA PHE A 213 -3.52 -21.38 5.70
C PHE A 213 -3.57 -22.86 5.35
N ALA A 214 -4.14 -23.12 4.18
CA ALA A 214 -3.97 -24.36 3.43
C ALA A 214 -3.38 -24.01 2.05
N ALA A 215 -2.38 -24.75 1.62
CA ALA A 215 -1.64 -24.50 0.39
C ALA A 215 -1.49 -25.79 -0.41
N PRO A 216 -2.45 -26.11 -1.30
CA PRO A 216 -2.22 -27.10 -2.34
C PRO A 216 -1.11 -26.64 -3.29
N GLN A 217 -0.26 -27.59 -3.68
CA GLN A 217 0.82 -27.40 -4.63
C GLN A 217 0.78 -28.49 -5.69
N LEU A 218 1.09 -28.12 -6.92
CA LEU A 218 1.34 -29.02 -8.03
C LEU A 218 2.75 -28.74 -8.53
N GLY A 219 3.53 -29.77 -8.78
CA GLY A 219 4.90 -29.59 -9.22
C GLY A 219 5.45 -30.73 -10.04
N MET A 220 6.58 -30.43 -10.67
CA MET A 220 7.37 -31.33 -11.47
C MET A 220 8.80 -31.29 -10.97
N ARG A 221 9.40 -32.47 -10.87
CA ARG A 221 10.77 -32.66 -10.44
C ARG A 221 11.55 -33.41 -11.51
N TYR A 222 12.67 -32.84 -11.93
CA TYR A 222 13.55 -33.41 -12.94
C TYR A 222 14.92 -33.73 -12.35
N ALA A 223 15.35 -34.99 -12.45
CA ALA A 223 16.64 -35.43 -11.97
C ALA A 223 17.77 -34.93 -12.88
N ILE A 224 18.55 -33.96 -12.37
CA ILE A 224 19.76 -33.48 -13.04
C ILE A 224 20.84 -34.55 -12.90
N ASN A 225 21.03 -35.07 -11.68
CA ASN A 225 21.94 -36.16 -11.36
C ASN A 225 21.41 -36.99 -10.17
N GLU A 226 22.23 -37.91 -9.65
CA GLU A 226 21.83 -38.80 -8.56
C GLU A 226 21.55 -38.08 -7.23
N SER A 227 22.10 -36.89 -7.03
CA SER A 227 21.99 -36.14 -5.76
C SER A 227 21.15 -34.86 -5.85
N VAL A 228 20.88 -34.35 -7.05
CA VAL A 228 20.23 -33.05 -7.27
C VAL A 228 19.12 -33.14 -8.30
N ASP A 229 17.96 -32.60 -7.93
CA ASP A 229 16.82 -32.41 -8.83
C ASP A 229 16.50 -30.93 -9.02
N LEU A 230 16.03 -30.57 -10.22
CA LEU A 230 15.36 -29.30 -10.49
C LEU A 230 13.88 -29.43 -10.16
N ASP A 231 13.35 -28.47 -9.40
CA ASP A 231 11.96 -28.44 -8.99
C ASP A 231 11.24 -27.21 -9.56
N LEU A 232 10.10 -27.44 -10.19
CA LEU A 232 9.19 -26.43 -10.70
C LEU A 232 7.82 -26.67 -10.07
N ALA A 233 7.28 -25.66 -9.39
CA ALA A 233 6.01 -25.81 -8.70
C ALA A 233 5.10 -24.60 -8.87
N TYR A 234 3.81 -24.86 -8.79
CA TYR A 234 2.77 -23.86 -8.66
C TYR A 234 1.95 -24.18 -7.41
N ASN A 235 1.84 -23.23 -6.50
CA ASN A 235 1.01 -23.38 -5.30
C ASN A 235 0.03 -22.22 -5.17
N THR A 236 -1.14 -22.53 -4.61
CA THR A 236 -2.14 -21.53 -4.22
C THR A 236 -2.29 -21.58 -2.72
N VAL A 237 -2.08 -20.47 -2.04
CA VAL A 237 -2.27 -20.33 -0.59
C VAL A 237 -3.66 -19.78 -0.34
N PHE A 238 -4.44 -20.48 0.47
CA PHE A 238 -5.75 -20.06 0.94
C PHE A 238 -5.66 -19.76 2.44
N TYR A 239 -5.91 -18.51 2.82
CA TYR A 239 -5.96 -18.13 4.23
C TYR A 239 -7.32 -18.52 4.79
N LEU A 240 -7.31 -19.26 5.90
CA LEU A 240 -8.53 -19.69 6.58
C LEU A 240 -9.18 -18.46 7.24
N GLN A 241 -10.51 -18.34 7.10
CA GLN A 241 -11.27 -17.20 7.59
C GLN A 241 -12.43 -17.61 8.50
N GLY A 242 -12.87 -16.68 9.34
CA GLY A 242 -14.09 -16.81 10.15
C GLY A 242 -13.92 -17.76 11.34
N SER A 243 -15.03 -18.39 11.75
CA SER A 243 -15.12 -19.11 13.03
C SER A 243 -14.12 -20.27 13.21
N PHE A 244 -13.58 -20.82 12.11
CA PHE A 244 -12.53 -21.83 12.19
C PHE A 244 -11.16 -21.21 12.54
N ALA A 245 -10.82 -20.07 11.95
CA ALA A 245 -9.60 -19.33 12.28
C ALA A 245 -9.65 -18.79 13.71
N GLU A 246 -10.81 -18.29 14.16
CA GLU A 246 -11.03 -17.83 15.54
C GLU A 246 -10.77 -18.93 16.56
N LYS A 247 -11.25 -20.16 16.31
CA LYS A 247 -10.98 -21.31 17.20
C LYS A 247 -9.50 -21.66 17.27
N LEU A 248 -8.78 -21.56 16.15
CA LEU A 248 -7.33 -21.77 16.14
C LEU A 248 -6.61 -20.64 16.89
N ASP A 249 -7.04 -19.39 16.70
CA ASP A 249 -6.50 -18.24 17.43
C ASP A 249 -6.70 -18.35 18.95
N ASP A 250 -7.87 -18.82 19.39
CA ASP A 250 -8.15 -19.09 20.81
C ASP A 250 -7.31 -20.24 21.35
N PHE A 251 -7.14 -21.32 20.58
CA PHE A 251 -6.33 -22.47 20.96
C PHE A 251 -4.86 -22.11 21.12
N PHE A 252 -4.31 -21.32 20.20
CA PHE A 252 -2.90 -20.91 20.20
C PHE A 252 -2.63 -19.59 20.93
N LYS A 253 -3.69 -18.89 21.41
CA LYS A 253 -3.63 -17.57 22.05
C LYS A 253 -2.89 -16.52 21.18
N SER A 254 -3.06 -16.57 19.86
CA SER A 254 -2.30 -15.76 18.89
C SER A 254 -2.76 -14.31 18.72
N GLY A 255 -3.89 -13.93 19.33
CA GLY A 255 -4.46 -12.58 19.20
C GLY A 255 -5.14 -12.33 17.85
N SER A 256 -5.79 -11.17 17.66
CA SER A 256 -6.68 -10.87 16.52
C SER A 256 -5.93 -10.51 15.22
N GLY A 257 -5.11 -11.42 14.72
CA GLY A 257 -4.32 -11.26 13.50
C GLY A 257 -5.15 -11.12 12.22
N GLU A 258 -6.40 -11.58 12.19
CA GLU A 258 -7.25 -11.55 10.99
C GLU A 258 -7.61 -10.12 10.52
N LYS A 259 -7.85 -9.20 11.46
CA LYS A 259 -8.46 -7.89 11.17
C LYS A 259 -7.69 -7.03 10.16
N TRP A 260 -6.38 -7.24 10.06
CA TRP A 260 -5.46 -6.34 9.34
C TRP A 260 -4.79 -6.97 8.14
N PHE A 261 -5.13 -8.23 7.84
CA PHE A 261 -4.55 -8.98 6.73
C PHE A 261 -5.44 -8.85 5.48
N PRO A 262 -4.98 -8.18 4.42
CA PRO A 262 -5.87 -7.71 3.36
C PRO A 262 -6.05 -8.72 2.21
N MET A 263 -5.60 -9.97 2.39
CA MET A 263 -5.60 -11.01 1.34
C MET A 263 -6.41 -12.24 1.75
N ARG A 264 -7.18 -12.78 0.80
CA ARG A 264 -7.90 -14.06 0.96
C ARG A 264 -7.04 -15.26 0.57
N GLY A 265 -6.11 -15.05 -0.34
CA GLY A 265 -5.18 -16.05 -0.83
C GLY A 265 -4.18 -15.43 -1.79
N LYS A 266 -3.25 -16.25 -2.26
CA LYS A 266 -2.25 -15.86 -3.26
C LYS A 266 -1.80 -17.05 -4.09
N GLN A 267 -1.29 -16.76 -5.27
CA GLN A 267 -0.73 -17.76 -6.19
C GLN A 267 0.77 -17.52 -6.32
N GLN A 268 1.54 -18.59 -6.38
CA GLN A 268 2.99 -18.53 -6.43
C GLN A 268 3.55 -19.55 -7.42
N PHE A 269 4.57 -19.13 -8.17
CA PHE A 269 5.40 -20.00 -8.97
C PHE A 269 6.75 -20.14 -8.29
N LYS A 270 7.21 -21.39 -8.12
CA LYS A 270 8.46 -21.73 -7.45
C LYS A 270 9.40 -22.41 -8.43
N LEU A 271 10.67 -22.02 -8.34
CA LEU A 271 11.80 -22.69 -8.97
C LEU A 271 12.79 -23.00 -7.85
N GLY A 272 13.25 -24.24 -7.78
CA GLY A 272 14.15 -24.66 -6.70
C GLY A 272 15.04 -25.82 -7.08
N LEU A 273 15.98 -26.11 -6.19
CA LEU A 273 16.82 -27.30 -6.25
C LEU A 273 16.49 -28.18 -5.04
N THR A 274 16.34 -29.47 -5.29
CA THR A 274 16.17 -30.49 -4.25
C THR A 274 17.46 -31.31 -4.15
N PHE A 275 18.01 -31.41 -2.95
CA PHE A 275 19.18 -32.23 -2.66
C PHE A 275 18.72 -33.53 -1.97
N LYS A 276 19.15 -34.68 -2.50
CA LYS A 276 18.85 -36.01 -1.97
C LYS A 276 19.95 -36.42 -0.99
N TYR A 277 19.55 -36.89 0.19
CA TYR A 277 20.42 -37.37 1.27
C TYR A 277 19.94 -38.71 1.79
#